data_AF-A0AAW6V8I6-F1
#
_entry.id   AF-A0AAW6V8I6-F1
#
_cell.length_a   1.000
_cell.length_b   1.000
_cell.length_c   1.000
_cell.angle_alpha   90.00
_cell.angle_beta   90.00
_cell.angle_gamma   90.00
#
_symmetry.space_group_name_H-M   'P 1'
#
loop_
_entity.id
_entity.type
_entity.pdbx_description
1 polymer ?
#
loop_
_entity_poly.entity_id
_entity_poly.type
_entity_poly.pdbx_seq_one_letter_code
_entity_poly.pdbx_strand_id
1 'polypeptide(L)'
;MVINTDNYSYVSKKFLFYTLNGSDLKYLISGSGQPQITGNIKTHIINLPCIEEQQKIATVLSAADAEIYTLEKKLACLRDEKKALMQQLLTGKRRVKVDEAVAE
;
A
#
# COMPACT_ATOMS: atom_id res chain seq x y z
N MET A 1 9.59 -14.94 0.46
CA MET A 1 11.06 -14.92 0.44
C MET A 1 11.55 -14.18 1.67
N VAL A 2 12.52 -14.72 2.41
CA VAL A 2 13.12 -14.05 3.57
C VAL A 2 14.55 -13.69 3.19
N ILE A 3 14.90 -12.41 3.26
CA ILE A 3 16.26 -11.92 3.03
C ILE A 3 16.83 -11.48 4.37
N ASN A 4 17.88 -12.16 4.84
CA ASN A 4 18.61 -11.75 6.02
C ASN A 4 19.59 -10.61 5.63
N THR A 5 19.47 -9.48 6.31
CA THR A 5 20.31 -8.29 6.14
C THR A 5 21.09 -7.92 7.40
N ASP A 6 21.07 -8.75 8.44
CA ASP A 6 21.57 -8.41 9.77
C ASP A 6 23.11 -8.23 9.80
N ASN A 7 23.82 -8.90 8.89
CA ASN A 7 25.27 -8.76 8.71
C ASN A 7 25.66 -7.63 7.74
N TYR A 8 24.71 -6.84 7.26
CA TYR A 8 24.92 -5.83 6.21
C TYR A 8 24.45 -4.45 6.68
N SER A 9 25.29 -3.78 7.47
CA SER A 9 25.00 -2.45 8.04
C SER A 9 24.82 -1.33 7.01
N TYR A 10 25.31 -1.54 5.79
CA TYR A 10 25.21 -0.60 4.67
C TYR A 10 23.92 -0.77 3.84
N VAL A 11 23.01 -1.66 4.25
CA VAL A 11 21.75 -1.93 3.56
C VAL A 11 20.56 -1.52 4.42
N SER A 12 19.76 -0.57 3.93
CA SER A 12 18.48 -0.24 4.56
C SER A 12 17.42 -1.29 4.20
N LYS A 13 16.82 -1.93 5.21
CA LYS A 13 15.77 -2.94 5.05
C LYS A 13 14.56 -2.40 4.28
N LYS A 14 14.16 -1.16 4.59
CA LYS A 14 13.03 -0.48 3.93
C LYS A 14 13.37 -0.14 2.48
N PHE A 15 14.57 0.35 2.22
CA PHE A 15 15.02 0.62 0.85
C PHE A 15 14.97 -0.65 0.01
N LEU A 16 15.58 -1.74 0.50
CA LEU A 16 15.60 -3.03 -0.19
C LEU A 16 14.18 -3.55 -0.48
N PHE A 17 13.25 -3.40 0.47
CA PHE A 17 11.86 -3.74 0.27
C PHE A 17 11.24 -2.97 -0.91
N TYR A 18 11.38 -1.64 -0.93
CA TYR A 18 10.84 -0.82 -2.00
C TYR A 18 11.48 -1.11 -3.35
N THR A 19 12.80 -1.29 -3.39
CA THR A 19 13.53 -1.58 -4.63
C THR A 19 13.13 -2.93 -5.21
N LEU A 20 13.00 -3.97 -4.38
CA LEU A 20 12.55 -5.29 -4.83
C LEU A 20 11.09 -5.28 -5.28
N ASN A 21 10.23 -4.56 -4.57
CA ASN A 21 8.82 -4.45 -4.95
C ASN A 21 8.62 -3.72 -6.30
N GLY A 22 9.48 -2.75 -6.60
CA GLY A 22 9.51 -2.06 -7.89
C GLY A 22 10.28 -2.79 -8.99
N SER A 23 10.96 -3.90 -8.69
CA SER A 23 11.81 -4.61 -9.65
C SER A 23 11.02 -5.61 -10.49
N ASP A 24 11.41 -5.78 -11.76
CA ASP A 24 10.83 -6.84 -12.59
C ASP A 24 11.50 -8.18 -12.27
N LEU A 25 10.79 -9.06 -11.57
CA LEU A 25 11.23 -10.41 -11.26
C LEU A 25 10.59 -11.47 -12.17
N LYS A 26 9.81 -11.08 -13.19
CA LYS A 26 9.06 -12.02 -14.04
C LYS A 26 9.96 -13.01 -14.75
N TYR A 27 11.17 -12.58 -15.11
CA TYR A 27 12.17 -13.44 -15.76
C TYR A 27 12.67 -14.59 -14.86
N LEU A 28 12.41 -14.52 -13.55
CA LEU A 28 12.74 -15.59 -12.58
C LEU A 28 11.54 -16.49 -12.26
N ILE A 29 10.36 -16.15 -12.79
CA ILE A 29 9.12 -16.88 -12.53
C ILE A 29 8.96 -17.99 -13.57
N SER A 30 8.66 -19.20 -13.11
CA SER A 30 8.26 -20.31 -13.99
C SER A 30 7.04 -21.04 -13.44
N GLY A 31 6.38 -21.83 -14.30
CA GLY A 31 5.14 -22.54 -14.00
C GLY A 31 3.90 -21.84 -14.54
N SER A 32 3.01 -22.60 -15.19
CA SER A 32 1.77 -22.08 -15.80
C SER A 32 0.59 -22.03 -14.82
N GLY A 33 0.39 -23.08 -14.02
CA GLY A 33 -0.72 -23.18 -13.07
C GLY A 33 -0.46 -22.45 -11.74
N GLN A 34 0.78 -22.47 -11.25
CA GLN A 34 1.20 -21.76 -10.04
C GLN A 34 2.54 -21.09 -10.32
N PRO A 35 2.53 -19.83 -10.79
CA PRO A 35 3.77 -19.09 -11.06
C PRO A 35 4.55 -18.91 -9.75
N GLN A 36 5.78 -19.40 -9.73
CA GLN A 36 6.69 -19.29 -8.59
C GLN A 36 8.05 -18.79 -9.06
N ILE A 37 8.74 -18.01 -8.21
CA ILE A 37 10.15 -17.66 -8.43
C ILE A 37 10.97 -18.93 -8.24
N THR A 38 11.42 -19.50 -9.34
CA THR A 38 12.28 -20.70 -9.40
C THR A 38 13.68 -20.36 -9.91
N GLY A 39 13.82 -19.23 -10.61
CA GLY A 39 15.11 -18.70 -11.05
C GLY A 39 16.00 -18.29 -9.88
N ASN A 40 17.30 -18.22 -10.14
CA ASN A 40 18.28 -17.85 -9.12
C ASN A 40 18.18 -16.35 -8.80
N ILE A 41 17.43 -15.99 -7.75
CA ILE A 41 17.25 -14.61 -7.32
C ILE A 41 18.57 -13.88 -7.02
N LYS A 42 19.65 -14.59 -6.69
CA LYS A 42 20.96 -13.98 -6.44
C LYS A 42 21.57 -13.34 -7.68
N THR A 43 21.07 -13.65 -8.87
CA THR A 43 21.52 -13.02 -10.12
C THR A 43 20.79 -11.70 -10.40
N HIS A 44 19.73 -11.37 -9.63
CA HIS A 44 19.06 -10.09 -9.77
C HIS A 44 19.96 -8.98 -9.22
N ILE A 45 20.36 -8.07 -10.11
CA ILE A 45 21.25 -6.96 -9.77
C ILE A 45 20.40 -5.79 -9.28
N ILE A 46 20.80 -5.22 -8.15
CA ILE A 46 20.14 -4.07 -7.54
C ILE A 46 21.18 -2.96 -7.39
N ASN A 47 20.80 -1.75 -7.81
CA ASN A 47 21.62 -0.56 -7.57
C ASN A 47 21.52 -0.17 -6.10
N LEU A 48 22.66 -0.14 -5.41
CA LEU A 48 22.73 0.14 -3.99
C LEU A 48 23.51 1.45 -3.75
N PRO A 49 22.83 2.60 -3.63
CA PRO A 49 23.49 3.88 -3.36
C PRO A 49 24.03 3.94 -1.93
N CYS A 50 24.62 5.07 -1.53
CA CYS A 50 25.11 5.23 -0.16
C CYS A 50 23.97 5.10 0.87
N ILE A 51 24.32 4.68 2.10
CA ILE A 51 23.30 4.40 3.14
C ILE A 51 22.41 5.61 3.44
N GLU A 52 22.97 6.83 3.39
CA GLU A 52 22.20 8.06 3.61
C GLU A 52 21.14 8.28 2.53
N GLU A 53 21.49 8.04 1.26
CA GLU A 53 20.56 8.15 0.14
C GLU A 53 19.48 7.07 0.22
N GLN A 54 19.86 5.83 0.55
CA GLN A 54 18.90 4.74 0.77
C GLN A 54 17.87 5.12 1.85
N GLN A 55 18.30 5.71 2.97
CA GLN A 55 17.43 6.14 4.05
C GLN A 55 16.50 7.27 3.63
N LYS A 56 16.99 8.27 2.87
CA LYS A 56 16.17 9.37 2.35
C LYS A 56 15.07 8.85 1.41
N ILE A 57 15.45 8.01 0.44
CA ILE A 57 14.49 7.40 -0.51
C ILE A 57 13.46 6.58 0.25
N ALA A 58 13.91 5.70 1.15
CA ALA A 58 13.00 4.85 1.94
C ALA A 58 12.05 5.67 2.82
N THR A 59 12.51 6.79 3.38
CA THR A 59 11.67 7.67 4.21
C THR A 59 10.55 8.30 3.39
N VAL A 60 10.86 8.81 2.19
CA VAL A 60 9.86 9.42 1.30
C VAL A 60 8.81 8.39 0.88
N LEU A 61 9.23 7.20 0.48
CA LEU A 61 8.30 6.12 0.08
C LEU A 61 7.44 5.64 1.26
N SER A 62 8.03 5.48 2.44
CA SER A 62 7.29 5.12 3.65
C SER A 62 6.29 6.19 4.10
N ALA A 63 6.60 7.47 3.87
CA ALA A 63 5.65 8.55 4.16
C ALA A 63 4.44 8.48 3.22
N ALA A 64 4.67 8.24 1.93
CA ALA A 64 3.59 8.07 0.95
C ALA A 64 2.70 6.86 1.28
N ASP A 65 3.27 5.71 1.63
CA ASP A 65 2.49 4.54 2.07
C ASP A 65 1.66 4.83 3.32
N ALA A 66 2.21 5.55 4.30
CA ALA A 66 1.49 5.92 5.51
C ALA A 66 0.30 6.85 5.21
N GLU A 67 0.45 7.75 4.23
CA GLU A 67 -0.62 8.62 3.76
C GLU A 67 -1.72 7.81 3.06
N ILE A 68 -1.36 6.90 2.15
CA ILE A 68 -2.30 6.00 1.48
C ILE A 68 -3.08 5.18 2.51
N TYR A 69 -2.39 4.55 3.47
CA TYR A 69 -3.03 3.79 4.53
C TYR A 69 -4.03 4.62 5.34
N THR A 70 -3.67 5.87 5.65
CA THR A 70 -4.55 6.79 6.38
C THR A 70 -5.80 7.14 5.55
N LEU A 71 -5.65 7.36 4.25
CA LEU A 71 -6.75 7.63 3.33
C LEU A 71 -7.67 6.42 3.18
N GLU A 72 -7.12 5.22 3.02
CA GLU A 72 -7.90 3.97 2.95
C GLU A 72 -8.72 3.74 4.21
N LYS A 73 -8.14 4.00 5.38
CA LYS A 73 -8.85 3.90 6.67
C LYS A 73 -10.00 4.91 6.76
N LYS A 74 -9.78 6.16 6.36
CA LYS A 74 -10.84 7.18 6.31
C LYS A 74 -11.95 6.78 5.34
N LEU A 75 -11.59 6.25 4.18
CA LEU A 75 -12.54 5.78 3.18
C LEU A 75 -13.38 4.62 3.71
N ALA A 76 -12.78 3.64 4.39
CA ALA A 76 -13.50 2.54 5.02
C ALA A 76 -14.52 3.07 6.06
N CYS A 77 -14.11 3.99 6.92
CA CYS A 77 -14.98 4.60 7.92
C CYS A 77 -16.17 5.34 7.28
N LEU A 78 -15.92 6.13 6.23
CA LEU A 78 -16.99 6.83 5.50
C LEU A 78 -17.94 5.87 4.79
N ARG A 79 -17.45 4.73 4.29
CA ARG A 79 -18.30 3.68 3.70
C ARG A 79 -19.23 3.06 4.74
N ASP A 80 -18.72 2.79 5.93
CA ASP A 80 -19.49 2.23 7.03
C ASP A 80 -20.54 3.24 7.54
N GLU A 81 -20.16 4.51 7.68
CA GLU A 81 -21.07 5.58 8.06
C GLU A 81 -22.18 5.76 7.01
N LYS A 82 -21.83 5.79 5.72
CA LYS A 82 -22.81 5.85 4.62
C LYS A 82 -23.77 4.67 4.69
N LYS A 83 -23.27 3.44 4.92
CA LYS A 83 -24.10 2.24 5.02
C LYS A 83 -25.05 2.32 6.20
N ALA A 84 -24.58 2.74 7.37
CA ALA A 84 -25.39 2.93 8.57
C ALA A 84 -26.46 4.01 8.38
N LEU A 85 -26.10 5.16 7.79
CA LEU A 85 -27.03 6.23 7.46
C LEU A 85 -28.10 5.77 6.48
N MET A 86 -27.72 5.08 5.39
CA MET A 86 -28.68 4.52 4.44
C MET A 86 -29.64 3.55 5.12
N GLN A 87 -29.15 2.70 6.03
CA GLN A 87 -30.01 1.81 6.80
C GLN A 87 -31.01 2.59 7.66
N GLN A 88 -30.58 3.65 8.36
CA GLN A 88 -31.46 4.48 9.18
C GLN A 88 -32.52 5.23 8.36
N LEU A 89 -32.14 5.73 7.17
CA LEU A 89 -33.03 6.47 6.28
C LEU A 89 -34.07 5.55 5.60
N LEU A 90 -33.61 4.43 5.03
CA LEU A 90 -34.47 3.49 4.31
C LEU A 90 -35.42 2.73 5.24
N THR A 91 -34.99 2.44 6.47
CA THR A 91 -35.89 1.85 7.49
C THR A 91 -36.76 2.89 8.20
N GLY A 92 -36.57 4.17 7.89
CA GLY A 92 -37.38 5.26 8.44
C GLY A 92 -37.15 5.56 9.91
N LYS A 93 -36.13 4.97 10.53
CA LYS A 93 -35.65 5.33 11.87
C LYS A 93 -35.21 6.79 11.94
N ARG A 94 -34.72 7.33 10.82
CA ARG A 94 -34.39 8.75 10.65
C ARG A 94 -35.16 9.30 9.44
N ARG A 95 -35.85 10.43 9.62
CA ARG A 95 -36.57 11.15 8.55
C ARG A 95 -35.81 12.42 8.21
N VAL A 96 -35.71 12.73 6.92
CA VAL A 96 -35.14 13.99 6.44
C VAL A 96 -36.27 15.01 6.43
N LYS A 97 -36.11 16.12 7.15
CA LYS A 97 -36.96 17.31 6.94
C LYS A 97 -36.35 18.07 5.77
N VAL A 98 -37.15 18.28 4.73
CA VAL A 98 -36.77 19.19 3.65
C VAL A 98 -37.35 20.54 4.05
N ASP A 99 -36.49 21.52 4.34
CA ASP A 99 -36.97 22.89 4.52
C ASP A 99 -37.40 23.40 3.13
N GLU A 100 -38.69 23.71 2.99
CA GLU A 100 -39.29 24.34 1.80
C GLU A 100 -38.75 25.77 1.66
N ALA A 101 -37.49 25.90 1.21
CA ALA A 101 -36.84 27.19 1.04
C ALA A 101 -36.09 27.28 -0.29
N VAL A 102 -36.70 26.80 -1.39
CA VAL A 102 -36.44 27.30 -2.75
C VAL A 102 -37.70 27.07 -3.60
N ALA A 103 -38.71 27.89 -3.40
CA ALA A 103 -39.82 28.05 -4.32
C ALA A 103 -40.22 29.54 -4.35
N GLU A 104 -39.33 30.36 -4.91
CA GLU A 104 -39.66 31.66 -5.51
C GLU A 104 -38.67 31.96 -6.63
#